data_AF-A0A8H4VPU6-F1
#
_entry.id   AF-A0A8H4VPU6-F1
#
_cell.length_a   1.000
_cell.length_b   1.000
_cell.length_c   1.000
_cell.angle_alpha   90.00
_cell.angle_beta   90.00
_cell.angle_gamma   90.00
#
_symmetry.space_group_name_H-M   'P 1'
#
loop_
_entity.id
_entity.type
_entity.pdbx_description
1 polymer ?
#
loop_
_entity_poly.entity_id
_entity_poly.type
_entity_poly.pdbx_seq_one_letter_code
_entity_poly.pdbx_strand_id
1 'polypeptide(L)'
;MPSISDTLATPLSLYAIPAMWIISLYPAFARVSTFNEVFQLERNVNESLKWLPDDSSAESRSVRQPRVSYASVAQKKTIPPAVAARIQRLEGAHANGLENLPIFGLAVLAGNFAQMDSANLNIACGFYLLTRLAYNHFYARQYDEKSADIRSLTWVISLASPLYIFFKSASLLAQKYP
;
A
#
# COMPACT_ATOMS: atom_id res chain seq x y z
N MET A 1 19.06 28.91 2.25
CA MET A 1 18.37 27.61 2.32
C MET A 1 19.24 26.68 3.15
N PRO A 2 18.68 25.89 4.08
CA PRO A 2 19.46 24.90 4.83
C PRO A 2 20.10 23.88 3.88
N SER A 3 21.29 23.40 4.20
CA SER A 3 21.95 22.35 3.42
C SER A 3 21.26 21.00 3.61
N ILE A 4 21.56 20.01 2.75
CA ILE A 4 21.01 18.65 2.88
C ILE A 4 21.43 18.03 4.23
N SER A 5 22.65 18.30 4.69
CA SER A 5 23.13 17.87 6.02
C SER A 5 22.34 18.52 7.15
N ASP A 6 22.04 19.82 7.06
CA ASP A 6 21.26 20.51 8.09
C ASP A 6 19.83 19.97 8.16
N THR A 7 19.26 19.62 7.01
CA THR A 7 17.91 19.05 6.92
C THR A 7 17.88 17.65 7.53
N LEU A 8 18.87 16.81 7.24
CA LEU A 8 18.98 15.44 7.77
C LEU A 8 19.25 15.40 9.29
N ALA A 9 19.78 16.47 9.88
CA ALA A 9 20.01 16.57 11.32
C ALA A 9 18.71 16.81 12.13
N THR A 10 17.63 17.24 11.48
CA THR A 10 16.31 17.43 12.14
C THR A 10 15.56 16.09 12.30
N PRO A 11 14.70 15.92 13.32
CA PRO A 11 14.01 14.65 13.59
C PRO A 11 12.83 14.38 12.63
N LEU A 12 13.10 14.33 11.31
CA LEU A 12 12.10 14.14 10.26
C LEU A 12 11.47 12.75 10.28
N SER A 13 12.13 11.78 10.89
CA SER A 13 11.70 10.38 10.97
C SER A 13 10.27 10.21 11.51
N LEU A 14 9.82 11.09 12.42
CA LEU A 14 8.45 11.04 12.95
C LEU A 14 7.39 11.30 11.87
N TYR A 15 7.69 12.10 10.84
CA TYR A 15 6.81 12.30 9.69
C TYR A 15 6.73 11.08 8.78
N ALA A 16 7.65 10.12 8.91
CA ALA A 16 7.60 8.88 8.14
C ALA A 16 6.40 8.01 8.53
N ILE A 17 5.90 8.12 9.77
CA ILE A 17 4.72 7.38 10.25
C ILE A 17 3.45 7.81 9.49
N PRO A 18 3.05 9.10 9.46
CA PRO A 18 1.91 9.54 8.66
C PRO A 18 2.16 9.36 7.15
N ALA A 19 3.40 9.50 6.67
CA ALA A 19 3.71 9.20 5.26
C ALA A 19 3.45 7.73 4.92
N MET A 20 3.80 6.80 5.80
CA MET A 20 3.52 5.38 5.61
C MET A 20 2.01 5.09 5.62
N TRP A 21 1.24 5.77 6.47
CA TRP A 21 -0.23 5.70 6.43
C TRP A 21 -0.78 6.08 5.05
N ILE A 22 -0.32 7.20 4.49
CA ILE A 22 -0.74 7.65 3.16
C ILE A 22 -0.39 6.62 2.08
N ILE A 23 0.83 6.07 2.13
CA ILE A 23 1.28 5.03 1.20
C ILE A 23 0.44 3.75 1.33
N SER A 24 0.07 3.35 2.56
CA SER A 24 -0.79 2.19 2.81
C SER A 24 -2.24 2.41 2.36
N LEU A 25 -2.74 3.64 2.39
CA LEU A 25 -4.10 3.97 1.97
C LEU A 25 -4.24 4.16 0.45
N TYR A 26 -3.16 4.53 -0.24
CA TYR A 26 -3.18 4.77 -1.69
C TYR A 26 -3.83 3.62 -2.51
N PRO A 27 -3.50 2.33 -2.31
CA PRO A 27 -4.11 1.24 -3.06
C PRO A 27 -5.64 1.15 -2.86
N ALA A 28 -6.14 1.48 -1.67
CA ALA A 28 -7.57 1.50 -1.39
C ALA A 28 -8.29 2.58 -2.22
N PHE A 29 -7.69 3.77 -2.37
CA PHE A 29 -8.22 4.83 -3.24
C PHE A 29 -8.16 4.44 -4.72
N ALA A 30 -7.04 3.85 -5.16
CA ALA A 30 -6.88 3.37 -6.54
C ALA A 30 -7.87 2.25 -6.89
N ARG A 31 -8.29 1.45 -5.91
CA ARG A 31 -9.37 0.47 -6.11
C ARG A 31 -10.68 1.18 -6.38
N VAL A 32 -11.05 2.17 -5.56
CA VAL A 32 -12.31 2.90 -5.70
C VAL A 32 -12.42 3.54 -7.08
N SER A 33 -11.34 4.12 -7.61
CA SER A 33 -11.34 4.68 -8.97
C SER A 33 -11.55 3.59 -10.03
N THR A 34 -10.83 2.47 -9.92
CA THR A 34 -10.98 1.32 -10.84
C THR A 34 -12.40 0.77 -10.82
N PHE A 35 -13.02 0.70 -9.63
CA PHE A 35 -14.40 0.28 -9.47
C PHE A 35 -15.35 1.25 -10.20
N ASN A 36 -15.21 2.56 -9.98
CA ASN A 36 -16.06 3.57 -10.61
C ASN A 36 -15.99 3.55 -12.14
N GLU A 37 -14.82 3.30 -12.73
CA GLU A 37 -14.64 3.14 -14.18
C GLU A 37 -15.49 1.97 -14.72
N VAL A 38 -15.48 0.83 -14.03
CA VAL A 38 -16.25 -0.36 -14.42
C VAL A 38 -17.75 -0.09 -14.34
N PHE A 39 -18.22 0.59 -13.29
CA PHE A 39 -19.64 0.96 -13.19
C PHE A 39 -20.09 1.94 -14.26
N GLN A 40 -19.21 2.85 -14.70
CA GLN A 40 -19.53 3.73 -15.82
C GLN A 40 -19.67 2.93 -17.11
N LEU A 41 -18.74 2.01 -17.37
CA LEU A 41 -18.81 1.13 -18.54
C LEU A 41 -20.07 0.26 -18.53
N GLU A 42 -20.40 -0.38 -17.41
CA GLU A 42 -21.63 -1.18 -17.28
C GLU A 42 -22.88 -0.32 -17.53
N ARG A 43 -22.94 0.91 -16.99
CA ARG A 43 -24.07 1.82 -17.24
C ARG A 43 -24.20 2.18 -18.71
N ASN A 44 -23.09 2.55 -19.36
CA ASN A 44 -23.09 2.94 -20.77
C ASN A 44 -23.51 1.78 -21.67
N VAL A 45 -23.04 0.56 -21.38
CA VAL A 45 -23.45 -0.67 -22.09
C VAL A 45 -24.94 -0.95 -21.87
N ASN A 46 -25.42 -0.94 -20.63
CA ASN A 46 -26.84 -1.18 -20.34
C ASN A 46 -27.74 -0.12 -20.98
N GLU A 47 -27.29 1.14 -21.05
CA GLU A 47 -27.99 2.21 -21.78
C GLU A 47 -28.04 1.93 -23.29
N SER A 48 -26.94 1.47 -23.90
CA SER A 48 -26.90 1.11 -25.32
C SER A 48 -27.78 -0.11 -25.66
N LEU A 49 -27.97 -1.03 -24.70
CA LEU A 49 -28.77 -2.24 -24.84
C LEU A 49 -30.25 -2.05 -24.45
N LYS A 50 -30.64 -0.85 -24.01
CA LYS A 50 -32.00 -0.54 -23.48
C LYS A 50 -33.15 -0.87 -24.45
N TRP A 51 -32.88 -0.92 -25.76
CA TRP A 51 -33.86 -1.21 -26.80
C TRP A 51 -34.00 -2.70 -27.15
N LEU A 52 -33.18 -3.56 -26.55
CA LEU A 52 -33.31 -5.01 -26.68
C LEU A 52 -34.40 -5.54 -25.74
N PRO A 53 -35.07 -6.66 -26.06
CA PRO A 53 -36.06 -7.28 -25.20
C PRO A 53 -35.48 -7.57 -23.81
N ASP A 54 -36.22 -7.19 -22.78
CA ASP A 54 -35.80 -7.30 -21.38
C ASP A 54 -35.61 -8.78 -20.99
N ASP A 55 -34.36 -9.14 -20.74
CA ASP A 55 -33.97 -10.33 -20.02
C ASP A 55 -34.14 -10.02 -18.52
N SER A 56 -35.26 -10.47 -17.97
CA SER A 56 -35.65 -10.29 -16.56
C SER A 56 -34.74 -11.00 -15.55
N SER A 57 -33.61 -11.61 -15.97
CA SER A 57 -32.57 -12.12 -15.06
C SER A 57 -31.50 -11.08 -14.71
N ALA A 58 -31.53 -9.90 -15.33
CA ALA A 58 -30.56 -8.83 -15.11
C ALA A 58 -30.89 -7.90 -13.91
N GLU A 59 -32.06 -8.06 -13.29
CA GLU A 59 -32.57 -7.15 -12.26
C GLU A 59 -31.98 -7.44 -10.86
N SER A 60 -31.06 -6.57 -10.46
CA SER A 60 -30.62 -6.22 -9.08
C SER A 60 -29.10 -6.11 -8.90
N ARG A 61 -28.42 -5.35 -9.78
CA ARG A 61 -26.97 -5.09 -9.65
C ARG A 61 -26.63 -3.97 -8.65
N SER A 62 -27.22 -4.00 -7.46
CA SER A 62 -26.84 -3.10 -6.36
C SER A 62 -25.50 -3.53 -5.77
N VAL A 63 -24.40 -2.97 -6.25
CA VAL A 63 -23.03 -3.21 -5.75
C VAL A 63 -22.50 -2.03 -4.94
N ARG A 64 -23.40 -1.26 -4.31
CA ARG A 64 -23.04 -0.15 -3.39
C ARG A 64 -22.68 -0.66 -1.99
N GLN A 65 -21.84 -1.68 -1.91
CA GLN A 65 -21.36 -2.21 -0.65
C GLN A 65 -19.82 -2.11 -0.63
N PRO A 66 -19.25 -1.14 0.11
CA PRO A 66 -17.80 -0.93 0.18
C PRO A 66 -17.02 -2.14 0.74
N ARG A 67 -17.74 -3.09 1.36
CA ARG A 67 -17.23 -4.26 2.09
C ARG A 67 -17.77 -5.60 1.56
N VAL A 68 -18.29 -5.70 0.33
CA VAL A 68 -18.63 -7.03 -0.22
C VAL A 68 -17.34 -7.84 -0.32
N SER A 69 -17.34 -9.01 0.30
CA SER A 69 -16.23 -9.97 0.20
C SER A 69 -15.91 -10.22 -1.27
N TYR A 70 -14.66 -10.02 -1.69
CA TYR A 70 -14.20 -10.09 -3.08
C TYR A 70 -14.58 -11.38 -3.81
N ALA A 71 -14.79 -12.47 -3.07
CA ALA A 71 -15.36 -13.71 -3.58
C ALA A 71 -16.69 -13.49 -4.33
N SER A 72 -17.51 -12.55 -3.88
CA SER A 72 -18.79 -12.18 -4.50
C SER A 72 -18.65 -11.26 -5.72
N VAL A 73 -17.53 -10.56 -5.89
CA VAL A 73 -17.28 -9.66 -7.03
C VAL A 73 -16.63 -10.44 -8.17
N ALA A 74 -15.69 -11.35 -7.87
CA ALA A 74 -15.06 -12.23 -8.86
C ALA A 74 -16.04 -13.25 -9.48
N GLN A 75 -17.13 -13.59 -8.77
CA GLN A 75 -18.18 -14.48 -9.27
C GLN A 75 -19.20 -13.77 -10.17
N LYS A 76 -19.13 -12.43 -10.32
CA LYS A 76 -20.05 -11.69 -11.20
C LYS A 76 -19.55 -11.76 -12.63
N LYS A 77 -20.33 -12.44 -13.50
CA LYS A 77 -20.08 -12.58 -14.94
C LYS A 77 -19.93 -11.25 -15.69
N THR A 78 -20.33 -10.13 -15.10
CA THR A 78 -20.31 -8.79 -15.71
C THR A 78 -18.94 -8.12 -15.69
N ILE A 79 -18.01 -8.53 -14.82
CA ILE A 79 -16.73 -7.83 -14.63
C ILE A 79 -15.62 -8.53 -15.43
N PRO A 80 -14.83 -7.81 -16.26
CA PRO A 80 -13.69 -8.39 -16.95
C PRO A 80 -12.69 -9.02 -15.96
N PRO A 81 -12.20 -10.25 -16.19
CA PRO A 81 -11.29 -10.94 -15.26
C PRO A 81 -10.03 -10.13 -14.90
N ALA A 82 -9.49 -9.37 -15.85
CA ALA A 82 -8.32 -8.52 -15.63
C ALA A 82 -8.56 -7.40 -14.60
N VAL A 83 -9.78 -6.84 -14.57
CA VAL A 83 -10.19 -5.80 -13.63
C VAL A 83 -10.37 -6.40 -12.24
N ALA A 84 -11.05 -7.55 -12.14
CA ALA A 84 -11.22 -8.27 -10.87
C ALA A 84 -9.86 -8.62 -10.24
N ALA A 85 -8.91 -9.10 -11.05
CA ALA A 85 -7.56 -9.38 -10.61
C ALA A 85 -6.81 -8.11 -10.14
N ARG A 86 -6.98 -6.97 -10.84
CA ARG A 86 -6.40 -5.69 -10.41
C ARG A 86 -6.97 -5.21 -9.08
N ILE A 87 -8.28 -5.33 -8.88
CA ILE A 87 -8.94 -4.98 -7.61
C ILE A 87 -8.40 -5.84 -6.47
N GLN A 88 -8.33 -7.16 -6.67
CA GLN A 88 -7.77 -8.08 -5.68
C GLN A 88 -6.32 -7.72 -5.34
N ARG A 89 -5.54 -7.33 -6.35
CA ARG A 89 -4.16 -6.91 -6.14
C ARG A 89 -4.06 -5.65 -5.28
N LEU A 90 -4.83 -4.61 -5.59
CA LEU A 90 -4.83 -3.37 -4.82
C LEU A 90 -5.22 -3.58 -3.36
N GLU A 91 -6.11 -4.54 -3.09
CA GLU A 91 -6.51 -4.90 -1.73
C GLU A 91 -5.43 -5.66 -0.97
N GLY A 92 -4.77 -6.62 -1.63
CA GLY A 92 -3.60 -7.26 -1.06
C GLY A 92 -2.49 -6.25 -0.72
N ALA A 93 -2.28 -5.25 -1.58
CA ALA A 93 -1.32 -4.17 -1.32
C ALA A 93 -1.74 -3.29 -0.11
N HIS A 94 -3.02 -2.94 0.00
CA HIS A 94 -3.55 -2.20 1.14
C HIS A 94 -3.39 -2.95 2.45
N ALA A 95 -3.85 -4.21 2.50
CA ALA A 95 -3.73 -5.07 3.67
C ALA A 95 -2.27 -5.24 4.11
N ASN A 96 -1.37 -5.53 3.16
CA ASN A 96 0.06 -5.65 3.44
C ASN A 96 0.66 -4.34 3.97
N GLY A 97 0.23 -3.19 3.45
CA GLY A 97 0.63 -1.88 3.96
C GLY A 97 0.22 -1.67 5.42
N LEU A 98 -0.99 -2.08 5.80
CA LEU A 98 -1.48 -1.99 7.17
C LEU A 98 -0.77 -2.97 8.12
N GLU A 99 -0.49 -4.20 7.67
CA GLU A 99 0.25 -5.19 8.46
C GLU A 99 1.69 -4.78 8.76
N ASN A 100 2.34 -4.05 7.84
CA ASN A 100 3.70 -3.56 8.01
C ASN A 100 3.78 -2.23 8.76
N LEU A 101 2.65 -1.54 8.97
CA LEU A 101 2.63 -0.24 9.62
C LEU A 101 3.03 -0.30 11.11
N PRO A 102 2.54 -1.26 11.92
CA PRO A 102 2.96 -1.39 13.32
C PRO A 102 4.45 -1.63 13.48
N ILE A 103 5.04 -2.57 12.73
CA ILE A 103 6.47 -2.89 12.85
C ILE A 103 7.34 -1.70 12.47
N PHE A 104 6.99 -0.98 11.40
CA PHE A 104 7.72 0.23 11.00
C PHE A 104 7.53 1.38 11.99
N GLY A 105 6.29 1.67 12.39
CA GLY A 105 6.00 2.75 13.34
C GLY A 105 6.68 2.54 14.69
N LEU A 106 6.65 1.31 15.22
CA LEU A 106 7.36 0.96 16.45
C LEU A 106 8.87 1.11 16.30
N ALA A 107 9.45 0.75 15.15
CA ALA A 107 10.87 0.94 14.89
C ALA A 107 11.23 2.44 14.90
N VAL A 108 10.47 3.28 14.20
CA VAL A 108 10.68 4.75 14.19
C VAL A 108 10.62 5.33 15.61
N LEU A 109 9.63 4.93 16.41
CA LEU A 109 9.49 5.37 17.78
C LEU A 109 10.65 4.89 18.67
N ALA A 110 11.07 3.63 18.51
CA ALA A 110 12.23 3.07 19.22
C ALA A 110 13.55 3.79 18.83
N GLY A 111 13.72 4.16 17.56
CA GLY A 111 14.84 4.95 17.06
C GLY A 111 14.94 6.31 17.75
N ASN A 112 13.81 7.03 17.80
CA ASN A 112 13.73 8.33 18.46
C ASN A 112 13.92 8.22 19.98
N PHE A 113 13.29 7.23 20.62
CA PHE A 113 13.43 6.99 22.06
C PHE A 113 14.88 6.67 22.46
N ALA A 114 15.57 5.87 21.66
CA ALA A 114 16.97 5.52 21.86
C ALA A 114 17.96 6.67 21.52
N GLN A 115 17.46 7.83 21.08
CA GLN A 115 18.26 8.97 20.66
C GLN A 115 19.27 8.61 19.55
N MET A 116 18.82 7.79 18.60
CA MET A 116 19.60 7.49 17.41
C MET A 116 19.88 8.77 16.62
N ASP A 117 21.08 8.85 16.03
CA ASP A 117 21.46 9.95 15.15
C ASP A 117 20.37 10.22 14.08
N SER A 118 19.90 11.47 14.01
CA SER A 118 18.79 11.88 13.14
C SER A 118 19.05 11.54 11.68
N ALA A 119 20.28 11.73 11.19
CA ALA A 119 20.60 11.49 9.79
C ALA A 119 20.45 10.00 9.45
N ASN A 120 21.02 9.11 10.27
CA ASN A 120 20.88 7.66 10.09
C ASN A 120 19.41 7.20 10.17
N LEU A 121 18.66 7.71 11.14
CA LEU A 121 17.26 7.34 11.31
C LEU A 121 16.39 7.85 10.15
N ASN A 122 16.64 9.07 9.68
CA ASN A 122 15.94 9.66 8.52
C ASN A 122 16.23 8.90 7.23
N ILE A 123 17.50 8.51 6.99
CA ILE A 123 17.90 7.73 5.82
C ILE A 123 17.20 6.35 5.84
N ALA A 124 17.20 5.66 6.97
CA ALA A 124 16.52 4.39 7.11
C ALA A 124 15.00 4.53 6.83
N CYS A 125 14.35 5.54 7.43
CA CYS A 125 12.94 5.82 7.17
C CYS A 125 12.68 6.13 5.68
N GLY A 126 13.49 6.98 5.07
CA GLY A 126 13.37 7.33 3.66
C GLY A 126 13.53 6.13 2.75
N PHE A 127 14.54 5.30 3.00
CA PHE A 127 14.74 4.03 2.29
C PHE A 127 13.51 3.12 2.40
N TYR A 128 12.96 2.95 3.60
CA TYR A 128 11.74 2.18 3.81
C TYR A 128 10.57 2.73 2.97
N LEU A 129 10.27 4.03 3.06
CA LEU A 129 9.17 4.63 2.31
C LEU A 129 9.34 4.47 0.79
N LEU A 130 10.57 4.65 0.27
CA LEU A 130 10.87 4.44 -1.15
C LEU A 130 10.63 2.99 -1.59
N THR A 131 11.08 2.01 -0.80
CA THR A 131 10.81 0.60 -1.11
C THR A 131 9.31 0.28 -1.07
N ARG A 132 8.53 0.92 -0.18
CA ARG A 132 7.07 0.74 -0.13
C ARG A 132 6.36 1.37 -1.33
N LEU A 133 6.83 2.51 -1.82
CA LEU A 133 6.34 3.10 -3.07
C LEU A 133 6.63 2.18 -4.26
N ALA A 134 7.85 1.65 -4.35
CA ALA A 134 8.23 0.68 -5.39
C ALA A 134 7.39 -0.61 -5.30
N TYR A 135 7.20 -1.14 -4.09
CA TYR A 135 6.36 -2.31 -3.84
C TYR A 135 4.94 -2.10 -4.36
N ASN A 136 4.28 -0.99 -3.99
CA ASN A 136 2.93 -0.66 -4.44
C ASN A 136 2.87 -0.49 -5.98
N HIS A 137 3.91 0.07 -6.58
CA HIS A 137 4.01 0.22 -8.04
C HIS A 137 4.01 -1.13 -8.77
N PHE A 138 4.89 -2.05 -8.35
CA PHE A 138 4.96 -3.39 -8.93
C PHE A 138 3.71 -4.21 -8.64
N TYR A 139 3.11 -4.06 -7.46
CA TYR A 139 1.86 -4.72 -7.10
C TYR A 139 0.71 -4.32 -8.03
N ALA A 140 0.56 -3.02 -8.32
CA ALA A 140 -0.50 -2.52 -9.17
C ALA A 140 -0.36 -2.98 -10.64
N ARG A 141 0.87 -3.16 -11.12
CA ARG A 141 1.22 -3.46 -12.53
C ARG A 141 1.67 -4.89 -12.78
N GLN A 142 1.38 -5.82 -11.88
CA GLN A 142 1.79 -7.21 -12.04
C GLN A 142 1.05 -7.86 -13.22
N TYR A 143 1.73 -7.96 -14.37
CA TYR A 143 1.27 -8.63 -15.60
C TYR A 143 2.10 -9.87 -15.94
N ASP A 144 3.31 -9.99 -15.38
CA ASP A 144 4.27 -11.06 -15.61
C ASP A 144 4.82 -11.66 -14.29
N GLU A 145 5.38 -12.86 -14.38
CA GLU A 145 6.00 -13.56 -13.23
C GLU A 145 7.16 -12.75 -12.64
N LYS A 146 7.94 -12.07 -13.49
CA LYS A 146 9.07 -11.22 -13.07
C LYS A 146 8.64 -10.08 -12.16
N SER A 147 7.49 -9.43 -12.41
CA SER A 147 6.96 -8.40 -11.50
C SER A 147 6.55 -8.99 -10.14
N ALA A 148 6.11 -10.24 -10.11
CA ALA A 148 5.78 -10.93 -8.86
C ALA A 148 7.03 -11.20 -7.99
N ASP A 149 8.14 -11.57 -8.63
CA ASP A 149 9.43 -11.81 -7.97
C ASP A 149 10.03 -10.50 -7.45
N ILE A 150 10.04 -9.44 -8.26
CA ILE A 150 10.53 -8.11 -7.87
C ILE A 150 9.73 -7.57 -6.68
N ARG A 151 8.41 -7.78 -6.67
CA ARG A 151 7.54 -7.41 -5.55
C ARG A 151 7.99 -8.12 -4.25
N SER A 152 8.21 -9.43 -4.31
CA SER A 152 8.65 -10.21 -3.15
C SER A 152 10.04 -9.77 -2.67
N LEU A 153 10.98 -9.55 -3.59
CA LEU A 153 12.31 -9.05 -3.26
C LEU A 153 12.27 -7.66 -2.61
N THR A 154 11.48 -6.74 -3.18
CA THR A 154 11.30 -5.38 -2.64
C THR A 154 10.72 -5.43 -1.23
N TRP A 155 9.80 -6.35 -0.97
CA TRP A 155 9.24 -6.56 0.37
C TRP A 155 10.31 -7.02 1.37
N VAL A 156 11.12 -8.04 1.03
CA VAL A 156 12.20 -8.52 1.91
C VAL A 156 13.21 -7.40 2.18
N ILE A 157 13.62 -6.67 1.14
CA ILE A 157 14.56 -5.55 1.28
C ILE A 157 13.97 -4.46 2.18
N SER A 158 12.67 -4.19 2.11
CA SER A 158 12.02 -3.19 2.96
C SER A 158 12.13 -3.54 4.45
N LEU A 159 12.09 -4.83 4.81
CA LEU A 159 12.20 -5.28 6.21
C LEU A 159 13.58 -5.01 6.83
N ALA A 160 14.63 -4.86 6.02
CA ALA A 160 15.96 -4.55 6.53
C ALA A 160 15.98 -3.23 7.32
N SER A 161 15.15 -2.25 6.93
CA SER A 161 15.11 -0.94 7.58
C SER A 161 14.56 -0.98 9.02
N PRO A 162 13.33 -1.46 9.30
CA PRO A 162 12.82 -1.53 10.66
C PRO A 162 13.69 -2.43 11.54
N LEU A 163 14.22 -3.55 11.01
CA LEU A 163 15.14 -4.41 11.74
C LEU A 163 16.44 -3.69 12.13
N TYR A 164 17.05 -2.97 11.18
CA TYR A 164 18.23 -2.15 11.45
C TYR A 164 17.98 -1.13 12.56
N ILE A 165 16.85 -0.41 12.50
CA ILE A 165 16.50 0.59 13.52
C ILE A 165 16.33 -0.09 14.89
N PHE A 166 15.61 -1.22 14.98
CA PHE A 166 15.46 -1.94 16.25
C PHE A 166 16.80 -2.39 16.84
N PHE A 167 17.66 -3.02 16.05
CA PHE A 167 18.96 -3.48 16.53
C PHE A 167 19.85 -2.32 16.97
N LYS A 168 19.85 -1.22 16.22
CA LYS A 168 20.63 -0.03 16.57
C LYS A 168 20.10 0.62 17.85
N SER A 169 18.78 0.78 17.98
CA SER A 169 18.12 1.29 19.19
C SER A 169 18.46 0.45 20.42
N ALA A 170 18.37 -0.87 20.31
CA ALA A 170 18.70 -1.78 21.42
C ALA A 170 20.17 -1.62 21.84
N SER A 171 21.10 -1.56 20.88
CA SER A 171 22.52 -1.34 21.15
C SER A 171 22.81 0.00 21.84
N LEU A 172 22.15 1.08 21.42
CA LEU A 172 22.30 2.41 22.03
C LEU A 172 21.77 2.44 23.46
N LEU A 173 20.61 1.82 23.72
CA LEU A 173 20.03 1.76 25.06
C LEU A 173 20.86 0.91 26.00
N ALA A 174 21.39 -0.24 25.54
CA ALA A 174 22.27 -1.09 26.34
C ALA A 174 23.57 -0.37 26.74
N GLN A 175 24.12 0.48 25.87
CA GLN A 175 25.29 1.29 26.21
C GLN A 175 24.95 2.42 27.21
N LYS A 176 23.73 2.94 27.16
CA LYS A 176 23.27 4.04 28.01
C LYS A 176 22.89 3.59 29.42
N TYR A 177 22.41 2.36 29.58
CA TYR A 177 21.96 1.77 30.84
C TYR A 177 22.63 0.40 31.06
N PRO A 178 23.90 0.38 31.53
CA PRO A 178 24.66 -0.85 31.76
C PRO A 178 24.15 -1.66 32.96
#